data_AF-A0A6C0JZV6-F1
#
_entry.id   AF-A0A6C0JZV6-F1
#
_cell.length_a   1.000
_cell.length_b   1.000
_cell.length_c   1.000
_cell.angle_alpha   90.00
_cell.angle_beta   90.00
_cell.angle_gamma   90.00
#
_symmetry.space_group_name_H-M   'P 1'
#
loop_
_entity.id
_entity.type
_entity.pdbx_description
1 polymer ?
#
loop_
_entity_poly.entity_id
_entity_poly.type
_entity_poly.pdbx_seq_one_letter_code
_entity_poly.pdbx_strand_id
1 'polypeptide(L)'
;MGCIGSRLLLVYIAKNIKVKLLKYMGYLLLLPAIGFFYIYLTGIRKTGLEVFGDKIWWNHLRPIHGLLYLLFSYNAINGNKSAWMYLFIDVLFGLTSFLMYHFILK
;
A
#
# COMPACT_ATOMS: atom_id res chain seq x y z
N MET A 1 13.46 3.71 4.12
CA MET A 1 13.31 3.84 2.64
C MET A 1 12.90 2.55 1.92
N GLY A 2 13.01 1.35 2.51
CA GLY A 2 12.68 0.09 1.82
C GLY A 2 11.21 -0.10 1.39
N CYS A 3 10.24 0.50 2.09
CA CYS A 3 8.81 0.30 1.80
C CYS A 3 8.33 1.01 0.52
N ILE A 4 8.82 2.23 0.24
CA ILE A 4 8.41 2.97 -0.97
C ILE A 4 9.02 2.31 -2.22
N GLY A 5 10.29 1.90 -2.14
CA GLY A 5 10.97 1.20 -3.24
C GLY A 5 10.31 -0.14 -3.57
N SER A 6 9.96 -0.94 -2.56
CA SER A 6 9.27 -2.23 -2.79
C SER A 6 7.86 -2.03 -3.38
N ARG A 7 7.13 -1.00 -2.97
CA ARG A 7 5.82 -0.65 -3.57
C ARG A 7 5.95 -0.20 -5.03
N LEU A 8 6.96 0.61 -5.37
CA LEU A 8 7.22 1.00 -6.76
C LEU A 8 7.55 -0.22 -7.64
N LEU A 9 8.30 -1.19 -7.09
CA LEU A 9 8.59 -2.45 -7.77
C LEU A 9 7.30 -3.27 -8.00
N LEU A 10 6.37 -3.31 -7.04
CA LEU A 10 5.06 -3.93 -7.24
C LEU A 10 4.27 -3.26 -8.38
N VAL A 11 4.31 -1.93 -8.49
CA VAL A 11 3.69 -1.19 -9.61
C VAL A 11 4.32 -1.60 -10.94
N TYR A 12 5.64 -1.62 -11.01
CA TYR A 12 6.37 -1.99 -12.22
C TYR A 12 6.04 -3.42 -12.67
N ILE A 13 6.00 -4.37 -11.73
CA ILE A 13 5.59 -5.75 -12.01
C ILE A 13 4.14 -5.77 -12.49
N ALA A 14 3.20 -5.15 -11.74
CA ALA A 14 1.77 -5.12 -12.08
C ALA A 14 1.52 -4.63 -13.52
N LYS A 15 2.28 -3.62 -13.96
CA LYS A 15 2.14 -3.00 -15.28
C LYS A 15 2.60 -3.92 -16.43
N ASN A 16 3.59 -4.78 -16.20
CA ASN A 16 4.27 -5.53 -17.27
C ASN A 16 3.92 -7.03 -17.33
N ILE A 17 3.24 -7.58 -16.32
CA ILE A 17 2.92 -9.02 -16.27
C ILE A 17 1.70 -9.41 -17.13
N LYS A 18 1.64 -10.71 -17.46
CA LYS A 18 0.47 -11.32 -18.12
C LYS A 18 -0.75 -11.30 -17.20
N VAL A 19 -1.95 -11.19 -17.78
CA VAL A 19 -3.23 -11.12 -17.04
C VAL A 19 -3.42 -12.29 -16.07
N LYS A 20 -3.01 -13.51 -16.44
CA LYS A 20 -3.08 -14.68 -15.54
C LYS A 20 -2.26 -14.47 -14.27
N LEU A 21 -1.04 -13.94 -14.39
CA LEU A 21 -0.18 -13.64 -13.24
C LEU A 21 -0.70 -12.44 -12.45
N LEU A 22 -1.27 -11.44 -13.14
CA LEU A 22 -1.92 -10.29 -12.50
C LEU A 22 -3.05 -10.72 -11.56
N LYS A 23 -3.89 -11.68 -11.97
CA LYS A 23 -4.95 -12.24 -11.13
C LYS A 23 -4.40 -12.87 -9.85
N TYR A 24 -3.37 -13.71 -9.96
CA TYR A 24 -2.69 -14.28 -8.79
C TYR A 24 -2.10 -13.20 -7.88
N MET A 25 -1.53 -12.14 -8.47
CA MET A 25 -1.02 -11.01 -7.71
C MET A 25 -2.14 -10.26 -6.98
N GLY A 26 -3.32 -10.14 -7.58
CA GLY A 26 -4.52 -9.59 -6.94
C GLY A 26 -4.93 -10.37 -5.69
N TYR A 27 -4.95 -11.71 -5.76
CA TYR A 27 -5.22 -12.54 -4.59
C TYR A 27 -4.14 -12.40 -3.51
N LEU A 28 -2.86 -12.32 -3.90
CA LEU A 28 -1.76 -12.13 -2.95
C LEU A 28 -1.86 -10.77 -2.23
N LEU A 29 -2.20 -9.71 -2.97
CA LEU A 29 -2.26 -8.33 -2.45
C LEU A 29 -3.54 -8.03 -1.64
N LEU A 30 -4.51 -8.96 -1.58
CA LEU A 30 -5.61 -8.90 -0.62
C LEU A 30 -5.12 -9.02 0.82
N LEU A 31 -4.05 -9.79 1.06
CA LEU A 31 -3.51 -9.99 2.40
C LEU A 31 -3.05 -8.65 3.02
N PRO A 32 -2.24 -7.81 2.33
CA PRO A 32 -1.97 -6.45 2.76
C PRO A 32 -3.22 -5.57 2.94
N ALA A 33 -4.20 -5.67 2.03
CA ALA A 33 -5.43 -4.86 2.14
C ALA A 33 -6.15 -5.12 3.47
N ILE A 34 -6.39 -6.41 3.76
CA ILE A 34 -7.04 -6.84 5.01
C ILE A 34 -6.15 -6.51 6.21
N GLY A 35 -4.83 -6.72 6.10
CA GLY A 35 -3.87 -6.38 7.15
C GLY A 35 -3.92 -4.90 7.54
N PHE A 36 -3.99 -3.98 6.58
CA PHE A 36 -4.10 -2.55 6.87
C PHE A 36 -5.37 -2.21 7.65
N PHE A 37 -6.52 -2.74 7.22
CA PHE A 37 -7.79 -2.53 7.92
C PHE A 37 -7.79 -3.15 9.31
N TYR A 38 -7.34 -4.41 9.43
CA TYR A 38 -7.28 -5.12 10.70
C TYR A 38 -6.45 -4.36 11.73
N ILE A 39 -5.24 -3.94 11.36
CA ILE A 39 -4.35 -3.22 12.29
C ILE A 39 -4.94 -1.85 12.65
N TYR A 40 -5.57 -1.16 11.70
CA TYR A 40 -6.21 0.13 11.97
C TYR A 40 -7.38 0.00 12.96
N LEU A 41 -8.31 -0.94 12.70
CA LEU A 41 -9.50 -1.15 13.51
C LEU A 41 -9.19 -1.68 14.91
N THR A 42 -8.24 -2.61 15.01
CA THR A 42 -7.86 -3.20 16.30
C THR A 42 -6.90 -2.33 17.09
N GLY A 43 -6.21 -1.39 16.44
CA GLY A 43 -5.24 -0.51 17.09
C GLY A 43 -4.05 -1.24 17.72
N ILE A 44 -3.79 -2.50 17.35
CA ILE A 44 -2.80 -3.39 17.98
C ILE A 44 -1.36 -2.89 17.79
N ARG A 45 -1.08 -2.12 16.72
CA ARG A 45 0.27 -1.63 16.41
C ARG A 45 0.35 -0.11 16.41
N LYS A 46 0.66 0.47 17.58
CA LYS A 46 0.82 1.91 17.81
C LYS A 46 2.28 2.40 17.69
N THR A 47 3.26 1.52 17.86
CA THR A 47 4.70 1.79 17.74
C THR A 47 5.37 0.79 16.79
N GLY A 48 6.57 1.08 16.31
CA GLY A 48 7.30 0.17 15.43
C GLY A 48 8.77 0.51 15.28
N LEU A 49 9.57 -0.48 14.87
CA LEU A 49 10.99 -0.33 14.57
C LEU A 49 11.27 0.73 13.49
N GLU A 50 10.31 0.94 12.57
CA GLU A 50 10.39 1.92 11.49
C GLU A 50 10.39 3.38 11.97
N VAL A 51 9.91 3.62 13.20
CA VAL A 51 9.88 4.92 13.86
C VAL A 51 10.77 4.93 15.11
N PHE A 52 11.73 4.00 15.22
CA PHE A 52 12.65 3.90 16.36
C PHE A 52 11.97 3.87 17.74
N GLY A 53 10.77 3.28 17.82
CA GLY A 53 9.98 3.19 19.06
C GLY A 53 8.94 4.28 19.26
N ASP A 54 8.95 5.34 18.44
CA ASP A 54 7.93 6.40 18.49
C ASP A 54 6.55 5.93 18.00
N LYS A 55 5.55 6.82 18.15
CA LYS A 55 4.22 6.59 17.59
C LYS A 55 4.28 6.56 16.07
N ILE A 56 3.61 5.58 15.47
CA ILE A 56 3.49 5.47 14.01
C ILE A 56 2.60 6.61 13.51
N TRP A 57 3.22 7.64 12.92
CA TRP A 57 2.54 8.82 12.43
C TRP A 57 1.54 8.53 11.31
N TRP A 58 1.84 7.57 10.43
CA TRP A 58 1.00 7.21 9.28
C TRP A 58 -0.13 6.21 9.61
N ASN A 59 -0.40 5.93 10.89
CA ASN A 59 -1.45 4.98 11.27
C ASN A 59 -2.84 5.36 10.72
N HIS A 60 -3.16 6.65 10.71
CA HIS A 60 -4.41 7.18 10.17
C HIS A 60 -4.53 7.08 8.64
N LEU A 61 -3.41 6.88 7.93
CA LEU A 61 -3.36 6.69 6.48
C LEU A 61 -3.57 5.22 6.08
N ARG A 62 -3.51 4.27 7.04
CA ARG A 62 -3.70 2.83 6.77
C ARG A 62 -5.02 2.51 6.06
N PRO A 63 -6.18 3.11 6.40
CA PRO A 63 -7.42 2.86 5.66
C PRO A 63 -7.34 3.23 4.18
N ILE A 64 -6.63 4.32 3.86
CA ILE A 64 -6.44 4.76 2.46
C ILE A 64 -5.59 3.74 1.71
N HIS A 65 -4.46 3.33 2.30
CA HIS A 65 -3.60 2.29 1.71
C HIS A 65 -4.36 0.96 1.57
N GLY A 66 -5.11 0.56 2.60
CA GLY A 66 -5.96 -0.65 2.57
C GLY A 66 -6.98 -0.60 1.43
N LEU A 67 -7.64 0.54 1.23
CA LEU A 67 -8.62 0.73 0.16
C LEU A 67 -7.97 0.67 -1.22
N LEU A 68 -6.81 1.30 -1.42
CA LEU A 68 -6.09 1.26 -2.70
C LEU A 68 -5.62 -0.15 -3.04
N TYR A 69 -5.12 -0.91 -2.06
CA TYR A 69 -4.78 -2.31 -2.24
C TYR A 69 -6.01 -3.19 -2.53
N LEU A 70 -7.14 -2.92 -1.87
CA LEU A 70 -8.40 -3.62 -2.16
C LEU A 70 -8.87 -3.36 -3.60
N LEU A 71 -8.84 -2.10 -4.05
CA LEU A 71 -9.21 -1.70 -5.41
C LEU A 71 -8.26 -2.30 -6.45
N PHE A 72 -6.95 -2.32 -6.17
CA PHE A 72 -5.98 -3.04 -6.97
C PHE A 72 -6.36 -4.51 -7.09
N SER A 73 -6.57 -5.19 -5.96
CA SER A 73 -6.85 -6.62 -5.93
C SER A 73 -8.13 -6.98 -6.69
N TYR A 74 -9.20 -6.23 -6.47
CA TYR A 74 -10.47 -6.40 -7.18
C TYR A 74 -10.29 -6.28 -8.70
N ASN A 75 -9.63 -5.21 -9.16
CA ASN A 75 -9.40 -4.99 -10.58
C ASN A 75 -8.45 -6.02 -11.20
N ALA A 76 -7.39 -6.40 -10.46
CA ALA A 76 -6.43 -7.40 -10.89
C ALA A 76 -7.06 -8.79 -11.07
N ILE A 77 -7.93 -9.20 -10.14
CA ILE A 77 -8.69 -10.47 -10.19
C ILE A 77 -9.67 -10.48 -11.39
N ASN A 78 -10.31 -9.34 -11.66
CA ASN A 78 -11.17 -9.16 -12.84
C ASN A 78 -10.37 -9.11 -14.16
N GLY A 79 -9.04 -9.10 -14.09
CA GLY A 79 -8.17 -9.08 -15.28
C GLY A 79 -7.98 -7.70 -15.90
N ASN A 80 -8.32 -6.64 -15.19
CA ASN A 80 -8.11 -5.27 -15.65
C ASN A 80 -6.61 -4.94 -15.59
N LYS A 81 -5.97 -4.82 -16.76
CA LYS A 81 -4.54 -4.48 -16.87
C LYS A 81 -4.19 -3.12 -16.28
N SER A 82 -5.15 -2.21 -16.17
CA SER A 82 -4.94 -0.88 -15.57
C SER A 82 -4.95 -0.91 -14.03
N ALA A 83 -5.10 -2.08 -13.39
CA ALA A 83 -5.09 -2.19 -11.93
C ALA A 83 -3.83 -1.58 -11.28
N TRP A 84 -2.67 -1.62 -11.94
CA TRP A 84 -1.42 -1.03 -11.44
C TRP A 84 -1.54 0.44 -11.06
N MET A 85 -2.50 1.18 -11.64
CA MET A 85 -2.76 2.59 -11.31
C MET A 85 -3.09 2.78 -9.83
N TYR A 86 -3.83 1.86 -9.21
CA TYR A 86 -4.16 1.95 -7.78
C TYR A 86 -2.92 1.82 -6.89
N LEU A 87 -2.00 0.90 -7.22
CA LEU A 87 -0.72 0.79 -6.53
C LEU A 87 0.17 2.01 -6.78
N PHE A 88 0.09 2.62 -7.97
CA PHE A 88 0.87 3.81 -8.28
C PHE A 88 0.38 5.02 -7.48
N ILE A 89 -0.94 5.20 -7.39
CA ILE A 89 -1.57 6.22 -6.53
C ILE A 89 -1.16 5.99 -5.06
N ASP A 90 -1.14 4.74 -4.59
CA ASP A 90 -0.67 4.39 -3.25
C ASP A 90 0.76 4.85 -2.96
N VAL A 91 1.67 4.64 -3.91
CA VAL A 91 3.06 5.11 -3.81
C VAL A 91 3.12 6.64 -3.74
N LEU A 92 2.36 7.34 -4.59
CA LEU A 92 2.31 8.81 -4.58
C LEU A 92 1.77 9.34 -3.25
N PHE A 93 0.69 8.76 -2.71
CA PHE A 93 0.15 9.12 -1.40
C PHE A 93 1.14 8.84 -0.27
N GLY A 94 1.81 7.69 -0.30
CA GLY A 94 2.83 7.33 0.69
C GLY A 94 4.02 8.28 0.67
N LEU A 95 4.52 8.62 -0.52
CA LEU A 95 5.65 9.52 -0.69
C LEU A 95 5.30 10.97 -0.29
N THR A 96 4.16 11.49 -0.74
CA THR A 96 3.70 12.85 -0.38
C THR A 96 3.51 12.98 1.13
N SER A 97 2.83 12.02 1.76
CA SER A 97 2.64 12.01 3.21
C SER A 97 3.97 11.93 3.97
N PHE A 98 4.91 11.12 3.48
CA PHE A 98 6.26 11.02 4.05
C PHE A 98 7.00 12.36 3.99
N LEU A 99 6.99 13.03 2.83
CA LEU A 99 7.63 14.33 2.64
C LEU A 99 6.98 15.40 3.52
N MET A 100 5.64 15.47 3.55
CA MET A 100 4.93 16.43 4.39
C MET A 100 5.25 16.25 5.88
N TYR A 101 5.24 15.02 6.38
CA TYR A 101 5.49 14.75 7.80
C TYR A 101 6.93 15.09 8.22
N HIS A 102 7.92 14.85 7.36
CA HIS A 102 9.33 15.04 7.74
C HIS A 102 9.91 16.42 7.41
N PHE A 103 9.34 17.14 6.42
CA PHE A 103 9.88 18.43 5.97
C PHE A 103 8.98 19.63 6.24
N ILE A 104 7.68 19.44 6.52
CA ILE A 104 6.73 20.55 6.70
C ILE A 104 6.11 20.57 8.11
N LEU A 105 5.65 19.41 8.59
CA LEU A 105 4.90 19.30 9.86
C LEU A 105 5.78 19.05 11.09
N LYS A 106 7.08 18.81 10.88
CA LYS A 106 8.07 18.57 11.93
C LYS A 106 9.07 19.72 11.94
#